data_AF-A0A961EYN9-F1
#
_entry.id   AF-A0A961EYN9-F1
#
_cell.length_a   1.000
_cell.length_b   1.000
_cell.length_c   1.000
_cell.angle_alpha   90.00
_cell.angle_beta   90.00
_cell.angle_gamma   90.00
#
_symmetry.space_group_name_H-M   'P 1'
#
loop_
_entity.id
_entity.type
_entity.pdbx_description
1 polymer ?
#
loop_
_entity_poly.entity_id
_entity_poly.type
_entity_poly.pdbx_seq_one_letter_code
_entity_poly.pdbx_strand_id
1 'polypeptide(L)'
;MRYVPVLSTDGEINRNIEKICANIEDFEPVFFSDKDAFVHYLNYEIPEIDIINYSDSEAHIDQTLEAIKSDPWLHYGGSVILYRDINEPELNEQLGGVNIIALIHTSRLNAYLPRVFHVLNQNRSILFQRDIHALLQSNLSGTFELMNDPFDAATYSNLLSNFLYNSNLIASEARDTFYSALMELLMNSIEHGNCNISHDEKTAYLAQNQDIIGLIRSKLEDPF
;
A
#
# COMPACT_ATOMS: atom_id res chain seq x y z
N MET A 1 8.84 -17.61 -5.48
CA MET A 1 7.73 -17.51 -4.52
C MET A 1 8.14 -16.62 -3.37
N ARG A 2 7.33 -15.62 -3.04
CA ARG A 2 7.48 -14.77 -1.85
C ARG A 2 6.36 -15.08 -0.87
N TYR A 3 6.72 -15.31 0.38
CA TYR A 3 5.73 -15.52 1.43
C TYR A 3 5.13 -14.19 1.88
N VAL A 4 3.80 -14.16 1.99
CA VAL A 4 3.04 -12.99 2.46
C VAL A 4 2.37 -13.38 3.77
N PRO A 5 2.94 -13.03 4.93
CA PRO A 5 2.28 -13.29 6.21
C PRO A 5 0.99 -12.47 6.30
N VAL A 6 -0.08 -13.15 6.73
CA VAL A 6 -1.42 -12.58 6.87
C VAL A 6 -1.87 -12.77 8.31
N LEU A 7 -2.09 -11.68 9.04
CA LEU A 7 -2.70 -11.72 10.36
C LEU A 7 -4.21 -11.57 10.22
N SER A 8 -4.93 -12.70 10.27
CA SER A 8 -6.39 -12.73 10.36
C SER A 8 -6.95 -14.10 10.75
N THR A 9 -7.98 -14.07 11.59
CA THR A 9 -8.90 -15.15 11.96
C THR A 9 -10.12 -15.24 11.04
N ASP A 10 -10.40 -14.22 10.22
CA ASP A 10 -11.56 -14.19 9.30
C ASP A 10 -11.35 -15.15 8.11
N GLY A 11 -12.04 -16.29 8.18
CA GLY A 11 -11.95 -17.33 7.16
C GLY A 11 -12.44 -16.90 5.76
N GLU A 12 -13.32 -15.91 5.64
CA GLU A 12 -13.74 -15.38 4.33
C GLU A 12 -12.65 -14.54 3.70
N ILE A 13 -12.06 -13.62 4.47
CA ILE A 13 -10.92 -12.80 4.03
C ILE A 13 -9.75 -13.70 3.63
N ASN A 14 -9.41 -14.70 4.47
CA ASN A 14 -8.31 -15.61 4.19
C ASN A 14 -8.51 -16.38 2.88
N ARG A 15 -9.72 -16.93 2.64
CA ARG A 15 -10.04 -17.60 1.36
C ARG A 15 -9.96 -16.66 0.16
N ASN A 16 -10.32 -15.39 0.32
CA ASN A 16 -10.22 -14.41 -0.76
C ASN A 16 -8.76 -14.08 -1.07
N ILE A 17 -7.93 -13.86 -0.05
CA ILE A 17 -6.48 -13.65 -0.22
C ILE A 17 -5.83 -14.86 -0.90
N GLU A 18 -6.14 -16.07 -0.44
CA GLU A 18 -5.64 -17.32 -1.03
C GLU A 18 -5.95 -17.43 -2.53
N LYS A 19 -7.21 -17.13 -2.93
CA LYS A 19 -7.60 -17.11 -4.35
C LYS A 19 -6.86 -16.04 -5.15
N ILE A 20 -6.65 -14.85 -4.57
CA ILE A 20 -5.92 -13.77 -5.23
C ILE A 20 -4.47 -14.18 -5.47
N CYS A 21 -3.80 -14.69 -4.43
CA CYS A 21 -2.42 -15.16 -4.54
C CYS A 21 -2.28 -16.35 -5.50
N ALA A 22 -3.25 -17.28 -5.53
CA ALA A 22 -3.23 -18.39 -6.49
C ALA A 22 -3.27 -17.94 -7.96
N ASN A 23 -3.81 -16.75 -8.25
CA ASN A 23 -3.79 -16.15 -9.59
C ASN A 23 -2.51 -15.36 -9.90
N ILE A 24 -1.61 -15.20 -8.93
CA ILE A 24 -0.38 -14.43 -9.04
C ILE A 24 0.77 -15.32 -8.57
N GLU A 25 1.42 -16.02 -9.49
CA GLU A 25 2.39 -17.10 -9.23
C GLU A 25 3.60 -16.73 -8.33
N ASP A 26 3.80 -15.45 -8.02
CA ASP A 26 4.93 -14.97 -7.22
C ASP A 26 4.65 -14.81 -5.72
N PHE A 27 3.39 -14.91 -5.26
CA PHE A 27 3.02 -14.68 -3.86
C PHE A 27 2.32 -15.90 -3.24
N GLU A 28 2.73 -16.27 -2.03
CA GLU A 28 2.16 -17.39 -1.27
C GLU A 28 1.77 -16.91 0.14
N PRO A 29 0.48 -16.91 0.51
CA PRO A 29 0.06 -16.39 1.80
C PRO A 29 0.37 -17.39 2.93
N VAL A 30 0.81 -16.86 4.08
CA VAL A 30 1.02 -17.64 5.32
C VAL A 30 0.12 -17.05 6.39
N PHE A 31 -0.89 -17.80 6.83
CA PHE A 31 -1.92 -17.28 7.73
C PHE A 31 -1.55 -17.46 9.20
N PHE A 32 -1.77 -16.39 9.97
CA PHE A 32 -1.57 -16.33 11.40
C PHE A 32 -2.85 -15.87 12.09
N SER A 33 -3.23 -16.58 13.14
CA SER A 33 -4.31 -16.18 14.07
C SER A 33 -3.78 -15.61 15.38
N ASP A 34 -2.47 -15.71 15.61
CA ASP A 34 -1.80 -15.36 16.85
C ASP A 34 -0.73 -14.29 16.60
N LYS A 35 -0.73 -13.27 17.46
CA LYS A 35 0.19 -12.14 17.39
C LYS A 35 1.65 -12.59 17.50
N ASP A 36 1.97 -13.42 18.50
CA ASP A 36 3.36 -13.73 18.82
C ASP A 36 3.99 -14.56 17.70
N ALA A 37 3.23 -15.50 17.13
CA ALA A 37 3.64 -16.25 15.95
C ALA A 37 3.85 -15.34 14.72
N PHE A 38 2.96 -14.39 14.48
CA PHE A 38 3.07 -13.44 13.38
C PHE A 38 4.30 -12.53 13.53
N VAL A 39 4.46 -11.89 14.69
CA VAL A 39 5.61 -11.01 14.98
C VAL A 39 6.93 -11.78 14.95
N HIS A 40 6.94 -13.03 15.42
CA HIS A 40 8.11 -13.89 15.32
C HIS A 40 8.48 -14.19 13.86
N TYR A 41 7.48 -14.49 13.04
CA TYR A 41 7.69 -14.72 11.60
C TYR A 41 8.26 -13.49 10.91
N LEU A 42 7.69 -12.30 11.15
CA LEU A 42 8.19 -11.06 10.57
C LEU A 42 9.66 -10.80 10.92
N ASN A 43 10.05 -11.05 12.17
CA ASN A 43 11.41 -10.86 12.64
C ASN A 43 12.41 -11.85 12.02
N TYR A 44 11.98 -13.09 11.76
CA TYR A 44 12.86 -14.13 11.27
C TYR A 44 12.99 -14.12 9.74
N GLU A 45 11.86 -13.98 9.03
CA GLU A 45 11.80 -14.08 7.56
C GLU A 45 11.99 -12.72 6.88
N ILE A 46 11.76 -11.61 7.59
CA ILE A 46 11.87 -10.23 7.08
C ILE A 46 11.17 -10.08 5.71
N PRO A 47 9.86 -10.35 5.65
CA PRO A 47 9.13 -10.34 4.38
C PRO A 47 9.00 -8.92 3.81
N GLU A 48 8.95 -8.80 2.48
CA GLU A 48 8.78 -7.52 1.78
C GLU A 48 7.43 -6.85 2.09
N ILE A 49 6.40 -7.67 2.31
CA ILE A 49 5.03 -7.24 2.56
C ILE A 49 4.34 -8.14 3.56
N ASP A 50 3.51 -7.56 4.43
CA ASP A 50 2.55 -8.26 5.26
C ASP A 50 1.11 -7.76 5.00
N ILE A 51 0.12 -8.56 5.40
CA ILE A 51 -1.29 -8.17 5.36
C ILE A 51 -1.87 -8.29 6.77
N ILE A 52 -2.49 -7.22 7.27
CA ILE A 52 -3.11 -7.18 8.59
C ILE A 52 -4.59 -6.85 8.43
N ASN A 53 -5.46 -7.76 8.89
CA ASN A 53 -6.88 -7.46 8.99
C ASN A 53 -7.16 -6.65 10.26
N TYR A 54 -7.19 -5.32 10.14
CA TYR A 54 -7.41 -4.42 11.28
C TYR A 54 -8.78 -4.56 11.91
N SER A 55 -9.79 -4.95 11.13
CA SER A 55 -11.14 -5.19 11.64
C SER A 55 -11.32 -6.55 12.32
N ASP A 56 -10.23 -7.30 12.50
CA ASP A 56 -10.22 -8.57 13.19
C ASP A 56 -10.12 -8.40 14.72
N SER A 57 -11.26 -8.45 15.40
CA SER A 57 -11.30 -8.27 16.86
C SER A 57 -10.60 -9.38 17.64
N GLU A 58 -10.39 -10.55 17.04
CA GLU A 58 -9.79 -11.71 17.72
C GLU A 58 -8.26 -11.72 17.62
N ALA A 59 -7.68 -11.00 16.66
CA ALA A 59 -6.25 -11.01 16.37
C ALA A 59 -5.39 -10.03 17.20
N HIS A 60 -5.98 -9.37 18.20
CA HIS A 60 -5.29 -8.40 19.09
C HIS A 60 -4.47 -7.33 18.34
N ILE A 61 -5.03 -6.79 17.25
CA ILE A 61 -4.29 -5.99 16.27
C ILE A 61 -3.56 -4.81 16.87
N ASP A 62 -4.17 -4.05 17.78
CA ASP A 62 -3.51 -2.88 18.40
C ASP A 62 -2.19 -3.27 19.08
N GLN A 63 -2.15 -4.42 19.76
CA GLN A 63 -0.93 -4.90 20.41
C GLN A 63 0.12 -5.37 19.39
N THR A 64 -0.32 -5.87 18.24
CA THR A 64 0.56 -6.25 17.13
C THR A 64 1.18 -5.00 16.49
N LEU A 65 0.37 -3.97 16.24
CA LEU A 65 0.85 -2.69 15.70
C LEU A 65 1.86 -2.03 16.65
N GLU A 66 1.61 -2.03 17.96
CA GLU A 66 2.58 -1.50 18.93
C GLU A 66 3.89 -2.31 18.94
N ALA A 67 3.84 -3.63 18.75
CA ALA A 67 5.04 -4.45 18.62
C ALA A 67 5.81 -4.11 17.34
N ILE A 68 5.12 -3.91 16.21
CA ILE A 68 5.72 -3.50 14.93
C ILE A 68 6.39 -2.13 15.06
N LYS A 69 5.69 -1.14 15.63
CA LYS A 69 6.21 0.24 15.83
C LYS A 69 7.43 0.28 16.75
N SER A 70 7.48 -0.62 17.74
CA SER A 70 8.55 -0.66 18.73
C SER A 70 9.82 -1.32 18.21
N ASP A 71 9.74 -2.07 17.11
CA ASP A 71 10.86 -2.81 16.54
C ASP A 71 11.27 -2.24 15.16
N PRO A 72 12.40 -1.51 15.08
CA PRO A 72 12.89 -0.96 13.82
C PRO A 72 13.14 -2.02 12.71
N TRP A 73 13.35 -3.29 13.07
CA TRP A 73 13.51 -4.37 12.09
C TRP A 73 12.20 -4.75 11.41
N LEU A 74 11.06 -4.50 12.04
CA LEU A 74 9.75 -4.77 11.47
C LEU A 74 9.30 -3.68 10.49
N HIS A 75 10.03 -2.56 10.41
CA HIS A 75 9.80 -1.52 9.42
C HIS A 75 10.43 -1.85 8.05
N TYR A 76 11.10 -3.01 7.91
CA TYR A 76 11.78 -3.38 6.68
C TYR A 76 10.81 -3.75 5.56
N GLY A 77 9.77 -4.52 5.88
CA GLY A 77 8.62 -4.76 5.02
C GLY A 77 7.62 -3.61 5.09
N GLY A 78 6.63 -3.63 4.21
CA GLY A 78 5.48 -2.74 4.31
C GLY A 78 4.17 -3.48 4.51
N SER A 79 3.24 -2.86 5.22
CA SER A 79 1.98 -3.48 5.62
C SER A 79 0.84 -3.05 4.71
N VAL A 80 0.01 -4.00 4.31
CA VAL A 80 -1.31 -3.75 3.71
C VAL A 80 -2.36 -3.96 4.77
N ILE A 81 -3.10 -2.89 5.09
CA ILE A 81 -4.09 -2.92 6.15
C ILE A 81 -5.48 -3.08 5.57
N LEU A 82 -6.20 -4.11 6.00
CA LEU A 82 -7.60 -4.34 5.66
C LEU A 82 -8.50 -3.75 6.75
N TYR A 83 -9.52 -2.99 6.37
CA TYR A 83 -10.44 -2.35 7.32
C TYR A 83 -11.90 -2.40 6.84
N ARG A 84 -12.85 -2.22 7.77
CA ARG A 84 -14.28 -2.23 7.48
C ARG A 84 -15.03 -1.09 8.19
N ASP A 85 -14.94 -1.05 9.51
CA ASP A 85 -15.88 -0.27 10.32
C ASP A 85 -15.31 1.05 10.85
N ILE A 86 -14.00 1.28 10.65
CA ILE A 86 -13.29 2.49 11.09
C ILE A 86 -13.16 3.49 9.94
N ASN A 87 -13.28 4.79 10.27
CA ASN A 87 -13.04 5.84 9.29
C ASN A 87 -11.53 5.99 9.02
N GLU A 88 -11.17 6.39 7.80
CA GLU A 88 -9.77 6.48 7.39
C GLU A 88 -8.93 7.48 8.21
N PRO A 89 -9.42 8.68 8.60
CA PRO A 89 -8.63 9.59 9.45
C PRO A 89 -8.23 8.98 10.80
N GLU A 90 -9.17 8.36 11.49
CA GLU A 90 -8.92 7.69 12.78
C GLU A 90 -7.99 6.48 12.61
N LEU A 91 -8.19 5.70 11.55
CA LEU A 91 -7.30 4.58 11.22
C LEU A 91 -5.87 5.06 10.96
N ASN A 92 -5.69 6.15 10.21
CA ASN A 92 -4.36 6.71 9.93
C ASN A 92 -3.66 7.18 11.21
N GLU A 93 -4.39 7.74 12.17
CA GLU A 93 -3.83 8.12 13.48
C GLU A 93 -3.31 6.87 14.23
N GLN A 94 -4.10 5.79 14.27
CA GLN A 94 -3.73 4.54 14.94
C GLN A 94 -2.53 3.84 14.27
N LEU A 95 -2.45 3.93 12.94
CA LEU A 95 -1.36 3.34 12.16
C LEU A 95 -0.09 4.20 12.12
N GLY A 96 -0.08 5.36 12.78
CA GLY A 96 1.09 6.22 12.88
C GLY A 96 2.34 5.45 13.31
N GLY A 97 3.41 5.54 12.50
CA GLY A 97 4.67 4.82 12.73
C GLY A 97 4.79 3.46 12.04
N VAL A 98 3.70 2.94 11.46
CA VAL A 98 3.72 1.71 10.65
C VAL A 98 4.08 2.04 9.21
N ASN A 99 4.86 1.18 8.56
CA ASN A 99 5.22 1.31 7.15
C ASN A 99 4.06 0.84 6.25
N ILE A 100 3.06 1.70 6.03
CA ILE A 100 1.86 1.34 5.26
C ILE A 100 2.14 1.42 3.76
N ILE A 101 1.86 0.35 3.01
CA ILE A 101 1.85 0.35 1.54
C ILE A 101 0.46 0.73 1.01
N ALA A 102 -0.58 0.10 1.57
CA ALA A 102 -1.96 0.33 1.14
C ALA A 102 -2.96 0.14 2.28
N LEU A 103 -4.03 0.92 2.23
CA LEU A 103 -5.23 0.73 3.04
C LEU A 103 -6.33 0.22 2.11
N ILE A 104 -6.93 -0.93 2.44
CA ILE A 104 -7.95 -1.56 1.60
C ILE A 104 -9.20 -1.84 2.43
N HIS A 105 -10.30 -1.18 2.09
CA HIS A 105 -11.58 -1.56 2.65
C HIS A 105 -11.92 -3.00 2.23
N THR A 106 -12.35 -3.85 3.16
CA THR A 106 -12.57 -5.30 2.93
C THR A 106 -13.51 -5.60 1.77
N SER A 107 -14.50 -4.74 1.51
CA SER A 107 -15.39 -4.88 0.33
C SER A 107 -14.70 -4.68 -1.03
N ARG A 108 -13.51 -4.08 -1.05
CA ARG A 108 -12.70 -3.85 -2.27
C ARG A 108 -11.47 -4.75 -2.34
N LEU A 109 -11.31 -5.71 -1.41
CA LEU A 109 -10.16 -6.61 -1.33
C LEU A 109 -9.80 -7.26 -2.68
N ASN A 110 -10.80 -7.85 -3.34
CA ASN A 110 -10.62 -8.54 -4.63
C ASN A 110 -10.21 -7.59 -5.77
N ALA A 111 -10.57 -6.32 -5.68
CA ALA A 111 -10.24 -5.33 -6.70
C ALA A 111 -8.84 -4.74 -6.48
N TYR A 112 -8.45 -4.50 -5.22
CA TYR A 112 -7.27 -3.68 -4.89
C TYR A 112 -6.03 -4.49 -4.49
N LEU A 113 -6.18 -5.64 -3.83
CA LEU A 113 -5.02 -6.45 -3.47
C LEU A 113 -4.21 -6.93 -4.70
N PRO A 114 -4.83 -7.38 -5.82
CA PRO A 114 -4.08 -7.71 -7.03
C PRO A 114 -3.26 -6.53 -7.56
N ARG A 115 -3.75 -5.30 -7.37
CA ARG A 115 -3.08 -4.07 -7.85
C ARG A 115 -1.86 -3.76 -7.00
N VAL A 116 -1.95 -3.93 -5.67
CA VAL A 116 -0.78 -3.87 -4.79
C VAL A 116 0.29 -4.86 -5.25
N PHE A 117 -0.08 -6.13 -5.46
CA PHE A 117 0.85 -7.15 -5.92
C PHE A 117 1.47 -6.83 -7.30
N HIS A 118 0.68 -6.23 -8.20
CA HIS A 118 1.18 -5.74 -9.48
C HIS A 118 2.24 -4.63 -9.31
N VAL A 119 1.96 -3.63 -8.46
CA VAL A 119 2.92 -2.55 -8.13
C VAL A 119 4.21 -3.13 -7.56
N LEU A 120 4.12 -4.06 -6.60
CA LEU A 120 5.29 -4.70 -5.99
C LEU A 120 6.10 -5.54 -7.00
N ASN A 121 5.44 -6.22 -7.93
CA ASN A 121 6.09 -6.96 -9.00
C ASN A 121 6.90 -6.07 -9.93
N GLN A 122 6.30 -4.96 -10.39
CA GLN A 122 6.97 -4.03 -11.28
C GLN A 122 8.14 -3.29 -10.61
N ASN A 123 8.07 -3.10 -9.30
CA ASN A 123 9.02 -2.27 -8.54
C ASN A 123 9.91 -3.11 -7.62
N ARG A 124 10.05 -4.40 -7.92
CA ARG A 124 10.87 -5.33 -7.14
C ARG A 124 12.29 -4.81 -6.94
N SER A 125 12.89 -4.19 -7.95
CA SER A 125 14.24 -3.60 -7.85
C SER A 125 14.34 -2.54 -6.75
N ILE A 126 13.30 -1.73 -6.51
CA ILE A 126 13.29 -0.70 -5.47
C ILE A 126 13.28 -1.32 -4.08
N LEU A 127 12.50 -2.38 -3.89
CA LEU A 127 12.40 -3.10 -2.62
C LEU A 127 13.67 -3.92 -2.33
N PHE A 128 14.23 -4.58 -3.36
CA PHE A 128 15.37 -5.50 -3.25
C PHE A 128 16.74 -4.78 -3.24
N GLN A 129 16.84 -3.55 -3.76
CA GLN A 129 18.11 -2.83 -3.82
C GLN A 129 18.45 -2.07 -2.54
N ARG A 130 17.62 -2.09 -1.50
CA ARG A 130 17.95 -1.49 -0.19
C ARG A 130 19.23 -2.10 0.41
N ASP A 131 19.40 -3.41 0.26
CA ASP A 131 20.61 -4.11 0.71
C ASP A 131 21.85 -3.73 -0.11
N ILE A 132 21.66 -3.49 -1.41
CA ILE A 132 22.75 -3.19 -2.34
C ILE A 132 23.16 -1.71 -2.28
N HIS A 133 22.22 -0.78 -2.08
CA HIS A 133 22.52 0.65 -1.99
C HIS A 133 23.36 0.97 -0.74
N ALA A 134 23.06 0.33 0.39
CA ALA A 134 23.87 0.41 1.59
C ALA A 134 25.32 -0.07 1.35
N LEU A 135 25.52 -1.00 0.41
CA LEU A 135 26.81 -1.60 0.08
C LEU A 135 27.56 -0.91 -1.08
N LEU A 136 26.87 -0.34 -2.08
CA LEU A 136 27.47 0.02 -3.38
C LEU A 136 27.32 1.48 -3.84
N GLN A 137 26.56 2.33 -3.15
CA GLN A 137 26.32 3.74 -3.56
C GLN A 137 25.92 3.89 -5.05
N SER A 138 25.19 2.92 -5.61
CA SER A 138 24.76 2.96 -7.01
C SER A 138 23.47 3.75 -7.19
N ASN A 139 23.35 4.51 -8.29
CA ASN A 139 22.11 5.21 -8.63
C ASN A 139 20.96 4.21 -8.81
N LEU A 140 19.86 4.42 -8.08
CA LEU A 140 18.62 3.67 -8.25
C LEU A 140 17.87 4.24 -9.45
N SER A 141 17.44 3.38 -10.37
CA SER A 141 16.58 3.78 -11.48
C SER A 141 15.47 2.74 -11.66
N GLY A 142 14.27 3.23 -11.95
CA GLY A 142 13.08 2.41 -12.11
C GLY A 142 12.04 3.15 -12.94
N THR A 143 11.09 2.39 -13.44
CA THR A 143 9.94 2.88 -14.20
C THR A 143 8.72 2.13 -13.71
N PHE A 144 7.59 2.81 -13.62
CA PHE A 144 6.32 2.18 -13.31
C PHE A 144 5.23 2.64 -14.27
N GLU A 145 4.19 1.83 -14.39
CA GLU A 145 3.03 2.12 -15.22
C GLU A 145 1.86 2.49 -14.30
N LEU A 146 1.39 3.73 -14.41
CA LEU A 146 0.29 4.23 -13.59
C LEU A 146 -1.03 4.02 -14.32
N MET A 147 -1.89 3.16 -13.77
CA MET A 147 -3.25 2.97 -14.26
C MET A 147 -4.17 4.10 -13.76
N ASN A 148 -5.41 4.10 -14.25
CA ASN A 148 -6.35 5.21 -14.04
C ASN A 148 -7.10 5.16 -12.71
N ASP A 149 -6.52 4.57 -11.67
CA ASP A 149 -7.16 4.51 -10.34
C ASP A 149 -6.28 5.22 -9.30
N PRO A 150 -6.84 6.20 -8.57
CA PRO A 150 -6.18 6.90 -7.47
C PRO A 150 -5.56 5.99 -6.39
N PHE A 151 -6.08 4.77 -6.23
CA PHE A 151 -5.48 3.76 -5.36
C PHE A 151 -4.03 3.42 -5.76
N ASP A 152 -3.71 3.37 -7.06
CA ASP A 152 -2.32 3.13 -7.49
C ASP A 152 -1.44 4.33 -7.15
N ALA A 153 -1.91 5.55 -7.40
CA ALA A 153 -1.16 6.76 -7.06
C ALA A 153 -0.79 6.79 -5.57
N ALA A 154 -1.73 6.43 -4.69
CA ALA A 154 -1.47 6.32 -3.25
C ALA A 154 -0.47 5.19 -2.94
N THR A 155 -0.65 4.00 -3.55
CA THR A 155 0.22 2.84 -3.34
C THR A 155 1.67 3.13 -3.77
N TYR A 156 1.87 3.74 -4.94
CA TYR A 156 3.19 4.17 -5.41
C TYR A 156 3.81 5.23 -4.51
N SER A 157 3.01 6.22 -4.09
CA SER A 157 3.50 7.31 -3.25
C SER A 157 3.97 6.80 -1.90
N ASN A 158 3.21 5.88 -1.28
CA ASN A 158 3.61 5.18 -0.05
C ASN A 158 4.88 4.37 -0.25
N LEU A 159 4.92 3.52 -1.28
CA LEU A 159 6.07 2.66 -1.56
C LEU A 159 7.37 3.47 -1.65
N LEU A 160 7.35 4.59 -2.39
CA LEU A 160 8.52 5.41 -2.62
C LEU A 160 8.88 6.27 -1.40
N SER A 161 7.90 6.87 -0.72
CA SER A 161 8.16 7.66 0.48
C SER A 161 8.75 6.80 1.60
N ASN A 162 8.20 5.61 1.80
CA ASN A 162 8.67 4.65 2.79
C ASN A 162 10.05 4.11 2.43
N PHE A 163 10.31 3.80 1.15
CA PHE A 163 11.65 3.41 0.69
C PHE A 163 12.71 4.46 1.03
N LEU A 164 12.46 5.73 0.69
CA LEU A 164 13.40 6.82 0.94
C LEU A 164 13.64 7.04 2.44
N TYR A 165 12.56 7.00 3.24
CA TYR A 165 12.64 7.17 4.69
C TYR A 165 13.41 6.01 5.35
N ASN A 166 13.03 4.76 5.05
CA ASN A 166 13.67 3.57 5.62
C ASN A 166 15.12 3.36 5.15
N SER A 167 15.49 3.93 4.01
CA SER A 167 16.87 3.96 3.50
C SER A 167 17.70 5.10 4.09
N ASN A 168 17.16 5.86 5.06
CA ASN A 168 17.78 7.05 5.66
C ASN A 168 18.17 8.13 4.64
N LEU A 169 17.47 8.22 3.51
CA LEU A 169 17.70 9.22 2.48
C LEU A 169 16.93 10.52 2.76
N ILE A 170 15.82 10.43 3.50
CA ILE A 170 15.00 11.56 3.94
C ILE A 170 14.60 11.42 5.41
N ALA A 171 14.38 12.54 6.10
CA ALA A 171 13.85 12.57 7.45
C ALA A 171 12.32 12.37 7.47
N SER A 172 11.74 12.17 8.65
CA SER A 172 10.30 11.89 8.80
C SER A 172 9.43 13.04 8.27
N GLU A 173 9.80 14.29 8.49
CA GLU A 173 9.03 15.44 8.00
C GLU A 173 9.06 15.55 6.47
N ALA A 174 10.19 15.15 5.88
CA ALA A 174 10.36 15.12 4.43
C ALA A 174 9.60 13.95 3.78
N ARG A 175 9.35 12.85 4.51
CA ARG A 175 8.55 11.72 4.03
C ARG A 175 7.13 12.15 3.64
N ASP A 176 6.44 12.85 4.55
CA ASP A 176 5.05 13.23 4.34
C ASP A 176 4.93 14.32 3.26
N THR A 177 5.91 15.22 3.20
CA THR A 177 6.03 16.23 2.14
C THR A 177 6.27 15.58 0.78
N PHE A 178 7.19 14.61 0.70
CA PHE A 178 7.48 13.85 -0.52
C PHE A 178 6.26 13.05 -0.99
N TYR A 179 5.60 12.34 -0.06
CA TYR A 179 4.36 11.62 -0.35
C TYR A 179 3.32 12.55 -0.96
N SER A 180 3.07 13.70 -0.34
CA SER A 180 2.05 14.65 -0.80
C SER A 180 2.37 15.20 -2.20
N ALA A 181 3.62 15.60 -2.43
CA ALA A 181 4.05 16.13 -3.73
C ALA A 181 4.00 15.07 -4.83
N LEU A 182 4.40 13.84 -4.52
CA LEU A 182 4.36 12.73 -5.47
C LEU A 182 2.92 12.32 -5.77
N MET A 183 2.06 12.23 -4.76
CA MET A 183 0.64 11.93 -4.92
C MET A 183 -0.02 12.96 -5.83
N GLU A 184 0.25 14.25 -5.64
CA GLU A 184 -0.27 15.32 -6.51
C GLU A 184 0.22 15.17 -7.96
N LEU A 185 1.50 14.86 -8.15
CA LEU A 185 2.07 14.63 -9.49
C LEU A 185 1.40 13.44 -10.21
N LEU A 186 1.21 12.33 -9.50
CA LEU A 186 0.59 11.12 -10.05
C LEU A 186 -0.91 11.32 -10.31
N MET A 187 -1.63 11.99 -9.40
CA MET A 187 -3.02 12.34 -9.61
C MET A 187 -3.20 13.23 -10.84
N ASN A 188 -2.35 14.25 -11.02
CA ASN A 188 -2.38 15.08 -12.22
C ASN A 188 -2.10 14.27 -13.49
N SER A 189 -1.24 13.24 -13.41
CA SER A 189 -0.96 12.33 -14.53
C SER A 189 -2.18 11.46 -14.88
N ILE A 190 -2.93 10.98 -13.88
CA ILE A 190 -4.20 10.27 -14.10
C ILE A 190 -5.24 11.19 -14.71
N GLU A 191 -5.44 12.37 -14.11
CA GLU A 191 -6.49 13.31 -14.50
C GLU A 191 -6.26 13.86 -15.91
N HIS A 192 -5.10 14.48 -16.14
CA HIS A 192 -4.80 15.18 -17.38
C HIS A 192 -4.17 14.27 -18.44
N GLY A 193 -3.33 13.32 -18.01
CA GLY A 193 -2.65 12.41 -18.93
C GLY A 193 -3.58 11.32 -19.41
N ASN A 194 -4.10 10.50 -18.50
CA ASN A 194 -4.82 9.28 -18.90
C ASN A 194 -6.32 9.52 -19.14
N CYS A 195 -6.96 10.38 -18.34
CA CYS A 195 -8.41 10.63 -18.43
C CYS A 195 -8.76 11.88 -19.27
N ASN A 196 -7.75 12.63 -19.73
CA ASN A 196 -7.89 13.86 -20.50
C ASN A 196 -8.91 14.86 -19.89
N ILE A 197 -8.99 14.90 -18.55
CA ILE A 197 -9.81 15.85 -17.81
C ILE A 197 -9.14 17.21 -17.93
N SER A 198 -9.82 18.20 -18.50
CA SER A 198 -9.26 19.56 -18.60
C SER A 198 -9.35 20.33 -17.27
N HIS A 199 -8.56 21.39 -17.12
CA HIS A 199 -8.65 22.28 -15.95
C HIS A 199 -10.06 22.88 -15.77
N ASP A 200 -10.68 23.30 -16.86
CA ASP A 200 -12.03 23.89 -16.84
C ASP A 200 -13.09 22.86 -16.48
N GLU A 201 -12.98 21.63 -17.02
CA GLU A 201 -13.85 20.51 -16.67
C GLU A 201 -13.73 20.15 -15.19
N LYS A 202 -12.50 19.99 -14.68
CA LYS A 202 -12.24 19.73 -13.26
C LYS A 202 -12.86 20.82 -12.38
N THR A 203 -12.65 22.08 -12.72
CA THR A 203 -13.18 23.22 -11.96
C THR A 203 -14.70 23.22 -11.93
N ALA A 204 -15.36 22.97 -13.07
CA ALA A 204 -16.81 22.91 -13.17
C ALA A 204 -17.42 21.73 -12.40
N TYR A 205 -16.73 20.59 -12.38
CA TYR A 205 -17.17 19.39 -11.65
C TYR A 205 -17.03 19.57 -10.13
N LEU A 206 -15.88 20.05 -9.66
CA LEU A 206 -15.64 20.32 -8.24
C LEU A 206 -16.57 21.41 -7.67
N ALA A 207 -16.93 22.42 -8.48
CA ALA A 207 -17.88 23.46 -8.09
C ALA A 207 -19.29 22.93 -7.74
N GLN A 208 -19.60 21.70 -8.15
CA GLN A 208 -20.86 21.01 -7.82
C GLN A 208 -20.77 20.20 -6.51
N ASN A 209 -19.73 20.41 -5.69
CA ASN A 209 -19.39 19.59 -4.52
C ASN A 209 -19.23 18.10 -4.86
N GLN A 210 -18.83 17.79 -6.10
CA GLN A 210 -18.51 16.44 -6.53
C GLN A 210 -17.02 16.17 -6.32
N ASP A 211 -16.68 14.90 -6.14
CA ASP A 211 -15.31 14.44 -5.92
C ASP A 211 -14.63 14.04 -7.24
N ILE A 212 -13.34 14.38 -7.37
CA ILE A 212 -12.53 14.10 -8.56
C ILE A 212 -12.46 12.61 -8.90
N ILE A 213 -12.52 11.75 -7.88
CA ILE A 213 -12.55 10.29 -8.05
C ILE A 213 -13.79 9.87 -8.85
N GLY A 214 -14.93 10.53 -8.64
CA GLY A 214 -16.15 10.30 -9.40
C GLY A 214 -16.01 10.66 -10.88
N LEU A 215 -15.30 11.76 -11.18
CA LEU A 215 -15.02 12.18 -12.56
C LEU A 215 -14.04 11.25 -13.26
N ILE A 216 -12.98 10.80 -12.57
CA ILE A 216 -12.05 9.80 -13.12
C ILE A 216 -12.83 8.53 -13.48
N ARG A 217 -13.71 8.05 -12.59
CA ARG A 217 -14.53 6.85 -12.86
C ARG A 217 -15.46 7.03 -14.05
N SER A 218 -16.12 8.17 -14.20
CA SER A 218 -17.01 8.40 -15.35
C SER A 218 -16.24 8.41 -16.68
N LYS A 219 -15.02 8.95 -16.71
CA LYS A 219 -14.13 8.87 -17.89
C LYS A 219 -13.71 7.43 -18.23
N LEU A 220 -13.67 6.52 -17.25
CA LEU A 220 -13.32 5.12 -17.50
C LEU A 220 -14.47 4.29 -18.06
N GLU A 221 -15.72 4.71 -17.82
CA GLU A 221 -16.90 4.06 -18.39
C GLU A 221 -17.11 4.39 -19.86
N ASP A 222 -16.59 5.54 -20.32
CA ASP A 222 -16.59 5.98 -21.73
C ASP A 222 -15.17 6.36 -22.17
N PRO A 223 -14.28 5.36 -22.37
CA PRO A 223 -12.92 5.61 -22.81
C PRO A 223 -12.93 6.12 -24.26
N PHE A 224 -12.29 7.27 -24.48
CA PHE A 224 -12.15 7.94 -25.79
C PHE A 224 -11.62 7.04 -26.90
#